data_AF-W4P5T2-F1
#
_entry.id   AF-W4P5T2-F1
#
_cell.length_a   1.000
_cell.length_b   1.000
_cell.length_c   1.000
_cell.angle_alpha   90.00
_cell.angle_beta   90.00
_cell.angle_gamma   90.00
#
_symmetry.space_group_name_H-M   'P 1'
#
loop_
_entity.id
_entity.type
_entity.pdbx_description
1 polymer ?
#
loop_
_entity_poly.entity_id
_entity_poly.type
_entity_poly.pdbx_seq_one_letter_code
_entity_poly.pdbx_strand_id
1 'polypeptide(L)'
;MSMFIYDKRQGGVNVRRIENKLGIHGSPTCELVYKNARAELCGERKLGLIKYVMALMNGARLGIAAQSVGLSQAAYNEGLAYAKDRKQFGKASSSSLPFTTCSLS
;
A
#
# COMPACT_ATOMS: atom_id res chain seq x y z
N MET A 1 -1.93 24.96 -10.33
CA MET A 1 -1.10 23.75 -10.57
C MET A 1 -1.63 23.00 -11.78
N SER A 2 -0.78 22.60 -12.74
CA SER A 2 -1.17 21.86 -13.95
C SER A 2 -0.57 20.46 -13.96
N MET A 3 -1.21 19.53 -14.67
CA MET A 3 -0.74 18.15 -14.82
C MET A 3 -0.02 18.01 -16.17
N PHE A 4 1.09 17.29 -16.20
CA PHE A 4 1.86 17.05 -17.41
C PHE A 4 2.08 15.55 -17.60
N ILE A 5 2.09 15.14 -18.87
CA ILE A 5 2.44 13.78 -19.29
C ILE A 5 3.82 13.85 -19.95
N TYR A 6 4.68 12.92 -19.56
CA TYR A 6 6.03 12.81 -20.08
C TYR A 6 6.24 11.41 -20.66
N ASP A 7 6.72 11.33 -21.89
CA ASP A 7 7.13 10.06 -22.49
C ASP A 7 8.61 9.80 -22.19
N LYS A 8 8.89 8.65 -21.56
CA LYS A 8 10.24 8.18 -21.22
C LYS A 8 11.18 8.12 -22.43
N ARG A 9 10.65 7.94 -23.64
CA ARG A 9 11.44 7.91 -24.88
C ARG A 9 12.10 9.25 -25.22
N GLN A 10 11.56 10.37 -24.72
CA GLN A 10 12.04 11.70 -25.06
C GLN A 10 13.33 12.09 -24.31
N GLY A 11 13.78 11.27 -23.35
CA GLY A 11 15.00 11.54 -22.57
C GLY A 11 14.84 12.75 -21.63
N GLY A 12 15.82 12.93 -20.73
CA GLY A 12 15.80 14.03 -19.75
C GLY A 12 15.21 13.67 -18.37
N VAL A 13 14.79 12.43 -18.15
CA VAL A 13 14.44 11.91 -16.81
C VAL A 13 15.45 10.87 -16.38
N ASN A 14 16.08 11.10 -15.24
CA ASN A 14 17.07 10.20 -14.65
C ASN A 14 16.55 9.66 -13.33
N VAL A 15 16.67 8.34 -13.13
CA VAL A 15 16.30 7.66 -11.89
C VAL A 15 17.54 7.61 -11.02
N ARG A 16 17.55 8.34 -9.89
CA ARG A 16 18.76 8.45 -9.06
C ARG A 16 19.11 7.14 -8.35
N ARG A 17 18.16 6.60 -7.59
CA ARG A 17 18.33 5.39 -6.81
C ARG A 17 16.98 4.77 -6.51
N ILE A 18 16.97 3.46 -6.26
CA ILE A 18 15.82 2.75 -5.70
C ILE A 18 15.87 2.88 -4.18
N GLU A 19 14.73 3.20 -3.58
CA GLU A 19 14.60 3.39 -2.14
C GLU A 19 14.60 2.06 -1.39
N ASN A 20 15.39 2.00 -0.31
CA ASN A 20 15.37 0.91 0.65
C ASN A 20 14.20 1.12 1.61
N LYS A 21 13.10 0.42 1.34
CA LYS A 21 11.85 0.49 2.12
C LYS A 21 11.81 -0.57 3.21
N LEU A 22 11.01 -0.36 4.26
CA LEU A 22 10.75 -1.33 5.32
C LEU A 22 9.94 -2.55 4.83
N GLY A 23 9.12 -2.36 3.79
CA GLY A 23 8.29 -3.40 3.20
C GLY A 23 7.84 -3.04 1.79
N ILE A 24 6.94 -3.85 1.23
CA ILE A 24 6.46 -3.71 -0.17
C ILE A 24 7.66 -3.63 -1.14
N HIS A 25 8.64 -4.53 -0.96
CA HIS A 25 9.85 -4.60 -1.81
C HIS A 25 9.53 -4.94 -3.27
N GLY A 26 8.38 -5.58 -3.52
CA GLY A 26 7.91 -5.86 -4.88
C GLY A 26 7.50 -4.62 -5.68
N SER A 27 7.33 -3.46 -5.04
CA SER A 27 7.08 -2.19 -5.74
C SER A 27 8.40 -1.40 -5.85
N PRO A 28 8.92 -1.13 -7.05
CA PRO A 28 10.10 -0.28 -7.17
C PRO A 28 9.71 1.19 -6.91
N THR A 29 10.23 1.77 -5.84
CA THR A 29 10.08 3.20 -5.54
C THR A 29 11.44 3.86 -5.74
N CYS A 30 11.46 4.98 -6.46
CA CYS A 30 12.70 5.68 -6.79
C CYS A 30 12.48 7.18 -6.92
N GLU A 31 13.54 7.95 -6.70
CA GLU A 31 13.56 9.39 -7.00
C GLU A 31 13.77 9.63 -8.51
N LEU A 32 12.85 10.38 -9.13
CA LEU A 32 12.96 10.82 -10.52
C LEU A 32 13.41 12.28 -10.60
N VAL A 33 14.52 12.51 -11.31
CA VAL A 33 15.06 13.84 -11.56
C VAL A 33 14.80 14.24 -13.00
N TYR A 34 14.09 15.35 -13.19
CA TYR A 34 13.74 15.92 -14.48
C TYR A 34 14.73 17.04 -14.84
N LYS A 35 15.55 16.86 -15.88
CA LYS A 35 16.48 17.86 -16.41
C LYS A 35 16.20 18.07 -17.90
N ASN A 36 15.71 19.26 -18.26
CA ASN A 36 15.34 19.62 -19.64
C ASN A 36 14.38 18.60 -20.30
N ALA A 37 13.51 17.97 -19.52
CA ALA A 37 12.52 17.01 -19.99
C ALA A 37 11.37 17.74 -20.69
N ARG A 38 11.10 17.41 -21.95
CA ARG A 38 9.93 17.92 -22.68
C ARG A 38 8.69 17.14 -22.24
N ALA A 39 7.68 17.84 -21.76
CA ALA A 39 6.43 17.24 -21.29
C ALA A 39 5.22 17.94 -21.93
N GLU A 40 4.15 17.19 -22.12
CA GLU A 40 2.89 17.66 -22.71
C GLU A 40 1.89 18.01 -21.62
N LEU A 41 1.10 19.07 -21.83
CA LEU A 41 0.06 19.47 -20.89
C LEU A 41 -1.12 18.51 -20.97
N CYS A 42 -1.47 17.89 -19.85
CA CYS A 42 -2.66 17.07 -19.75
C CYS A 42 -3.87 17.94 -19.39
N GLY A 43 -4.75 18.14 -20.38
CA GLY A 43 -5.97 18.93 -20.21
C GLY A 43 -5.69 20.44 -20.15
N GLU A 44 -6.36 21.15 -19.24
CA GLU A 44 -6.25 22.60 -19.15
C GLU A 44 -5.24 23.09 -18.10
N ARG A 45 -4.64 24.25 -18.38
CA ARG A 45 -3.77 24.93 -17.42
C ARG A 45 -4.56 25.26 -16.15
N LYS A 46 -3.89 25.13 -15.00
CA LYS A 46 -4.40 25.39 -13.64
C LYS A 46 -5.47 24.42 -13.11
N LEU A 47 -6.01 23.48 -13.91
CA LEU A 47 -6.97 22.48 -13.45
C LEU A 47 -6.34 21.16 -12.96
N GLY A 48 -5.01 21.06 -12.95
CA GLY A 48 -4.24 19.87 -12.56
C GLY A 48 -4.67 19.29 -11.21
N LEU A 49 -4.58 20.09 -10.15
CA LEU A 49 -4.84 19.63 -8.78
C LEU A 49 -6.32 19.39 -8.51
N ILE A 50 -7.17 20.39 -8.78
CA ILE A 50 -8.57 20.41 -8.33
C ILE A 50 -9.41 19.37 -9.05
N LYS A 51 -9.19 19.15 -10.35
CA LYS A 51 -10.01 18.26 -11.17
C LYS A 51 -9.37 16.88 -11.31
N TYR A 52 -8.17 16.81 -11.89
CA TYR A 52 -7.59 15.54 -12.31
C TYR A 52 -7.02 14.74 -11.13
N VAL A 53 -6.21 15.36 -10.27
CA VAL A 53 -5.59 14.68 -9.12
C VAL A 53 -6.66 14.27 -8.10
N MET A 54 -7.65 15.11 -7.79
CA MET A 54 -8.71 14.76 -6.84
C MET A 54 -9.58 13.60 -7.33
N ALA A 55 -9.91 13.56 -8.62
CA ALA A 55 -10.63 12.42 -9.20
C ALA A 55 -9.82 11.12 -9.08
N LEU A 56 -8.51 11.17 -9.37
CA LEU A 56 -7.61 10.02 -9.23
C LEU A 56 -7.49 9.56 -7.78
N MET A 57 -7.38 10.50 -6.82
CA MET A 57 -7.31 10.18 -5.39
C MET A 57 -8.59 9.50 -4.88
N ASN A 58 -9.77 9.91 -5.36
CA ASN A 58 -11.02 9.26 -4.99
C ASN A 58 -11.07 7.81 -5.47
N GLY A 59 -10.64 7.53 -6.70
CA GLY A 59 -10.52 6.16 -7.21
C GLY A 59 -9.47 5.33 -6.45
N ALA A 60 -8.31 5.92 -6.16
CA ALA A 60 -7.24 5.25 -5.43
C ALA A 60 -7.68 4.84 -4.01
N ARG A 61 -8.45 5.68 -3.30
CA ARG A 61 -8.98 5.36 -1.97
C ARG A 61 -9.82 4.09 -1.97
N LEU A 62 -10.73 3.95 -2.93
CA LEU A 62 -11.56 2.75 -3.07
C LEU A 62 -10.71 1.51 -3.39
N GLY A 63 -9.71 1.67 -4.27
CA GLY A 63 -8.77 0.59 -4.60
C GLY A 63 -7.98 0.10 -3.38
N ILE A 64 -7.45 1.02 -2.57
CA ILE A 64 -6.73 0.67 -1.34
C ILE A 64 -7.67 0.05 -0.31
N ALA A 65 -8.89 0.56 -0.14
CA ALA A 65 -9.86 -0.02 0.78
C ALA A 65 -10.17 -1.49 0.44
N ALA A 66 -10.37 -1.80 -0.85
CA ALA A 66 -10.60 -3.18 -1.30
C ALA A 66 -9.39 -4.08 -1.03
N GLN A 67 -8.17 -3.61 -1.31
CA GLN A 67 -6.94 -4.36 -1.05
C GLN A 67 -6.74 -4.64 0.45
N SER A 68 -7.04 -3.67 1.31
CA SER A 68 -6.94 -3.80 2.77
C SER A 68 -7.84 -4.90 3.32
N VAL A 69 -9.08 -5.04 2.81
CA VAL A 69 -10.00 -6.09 3.24
C VAL A 69 -9.45 -7.48 2.89
N GLY A 70 -8.92 -7.64 1.67
CA GLY A 70 -8.29 -8.90 1.25
C GLY A 70 -7.09 -9.28 2.11
N LEU A 71 -6.23 -8.30 2.45
CA LEU A 71 -5.08 -8.53 3.31
C LEU A 71 -5.49 -8.92 4.75
N SER A 72 -6.51 -8.26 5.30
CA SER A 72 -7.05 -8.59 6.63
C SER A 72 -7.60 -10.01 6.68
N GLN A 73 -8.31 -10.46 5.64
CA GLN A 73 -8.82 -11.83 5.57
C GLN A 73 -7.67 -12.86 5.49
N ALA A 74 -6.65 -12.58 4.67
CA ALA A 74 -5.48 -13.46 4.56
C ALA A 74 -4.74 -13.57 5.90
N ALA A 75 -4.52 -12.45 6.58
CA ALA A 75 -3.89 -12.42 7.90
C ALA A 75 -4.72 -13.18 8.96
N TYR A 76 -6.04 -13.06 8.94
CA TYR A 76 -6.93 -13.81 9.83
C TYR A 76 -6.84 -15.33 9.57
N ASN A 77 -6.89 -15.73 8.31
CA ASN A 77 -6.82 -17.14 7.93
C ASN A 77 -5.50 -17.78 8.38
N GLU A 78 -4.37 -17.08 8.17
CA GLU A 78 -3.05 -17.53 8.59
C GLU A 78 -2.94 -17.61 10.12
N GLY A 79 -3.43 -16.59 10.83
CA GLY A 79 -3.44 -16.59 12.29
C GLY A 79 -4.30 -17.71 12.88
N LEU A 80 -5.44 -18.01 12.27
CA LEU A 80 -6.33 -19.10 12.69
C LEU A 80 -5.73 -20.48 12.39
N ALA A 81 -5.03 -20.65 11.27
CA ALA A 81 -4.29 -21.86 10.97
C ALA A 81 -3.18 -22.09 12.02
N TYR A 82 -2.36 -21.06 12.26
CA TYR A 82 -1.29 -21.12 13.26
C TYR A 82 -1.81 -21.42 14.68
N ALA A 83 -2.93 -20.79 15.09
CA ALA A 83 -3.52 -21.01 16.41
C ALA A 83 -4.07 -22.44 16.61
N LYS A 84 -4.48 -23.12 15.53
CA LYS A 84 -4.92 -24.53 15.58
C LYS A 84 -3.75 -25.50 15.68
N ASP A 85 -2.67 -25.22 14.94
CA ASP A 85 -1.49 -26.09 14.93
C ASP A 85 -0.60 -25.90 16.18
N ARG A 86 -0.63 -24.71 16.77
CA ARG A 86 0.16 -24.41 17.97
C ARG A 86 -0.43 -25.13 19.20
N LYS A 87 0.28 -26.16 19.65
CA LYS A 87 0.03 -26.82 20.95
C LYS A 87 1.04 -26.30 21.97
N GLN A 88 0.54 -25.71 23.06
CA GLN A 88 1.36 -25.27 24.20
C GLN A 88 0.62 -25.64 25.50
N PHE A 89 1.35 -26.08 26.52
CA PHE A 89 0.78 -26.59 27.78
C PHE A 89 -0.19 -27.78 27.63
N GLY A 90 0.00 -28.61 26.59
CA GLY A 90 -0.82 -29.81 26.37
C GLY A 90 -2.24 -29.55 25.84
N LYS A 91 -2.58 -28.30 25.48
CA LYS A 91 -3.85 -27.93 24.83
C LYS A 91 -3.59 -27.15 23.53
N ALA A 92 -4.49 -27.28 22.56
CA ALA A 92 -4.49 -26.43 21.38
C ALA A 92 -4.98 -25.03 21.78
N SER A 93 -4.34 -23.97 21.29
CA SER A 93 -4.68 -22.59 21.67
C SER A 93 -6.09 -22.16 21.24
N SER A 94 -6.75 -22.91 20.34
CA SER A 94 -8.13 -22.66 19.93
C SER A 94 -9.20 -23.15 20.93
N SER A 95 -8.84 -24.00 21.90
CA SER A 95 -9.77 -24.46 22.94
C SER A 95 -9.49 -23.70 24.24
N SER A 96 -10.32 -22.67 24.48
CA SER A 96 -10.44 -21.87 25.70
C SER A 96 -9.17 -21.21 26.25
N LEU A 97 -9.03 -19.90 25.98
CA LEU A 97 -8.24 -19.01 26.84
C LEU A 97 -8.85 -19.02 28.25
N PRO A 98 -8.10 -19.37 29.32
CA PRO A 98 -8.55 -19.19 30.69
C PRO A 98 -8.34 -17.74 31.17
N PHE A 99 -8.50 -16.73 30.30
CA PHE A 99 -8.31 -15.33 30.67
C PHE A 99 -9.50 -14.74 31.46
N THR A 100 -10.64 -15.42 31.53
CA THR A 100 -11.86 -14.91 32.21
C THR A 100 -12.08 -15.50 33.61
N THR A 101 -11.29 -16.49 34.06
CA THR A 101 -11.46 -17.12 35.40
C THR A 101 -10.20 -17.02 36.23
N CYS A 102 -9.61 -15.83 36.34
CA CYS A 102 -8.89 -15.50 37.57
C CYS A 102 -9.93 -14.90 38.52
N SER A 103 -10.77 -15.77 39.09
CA SER A 103 -11.64 -15.42 40.20
C SER A 103 -10.76 -14.88 41.32
N LEU A 104 -10.97 -13.61 41.68
CA LEU A 104 -10.46 -13.02 42.91
C LEU A 104 -10.65 -14.03 44.05
N SER A 105 -9.54 -14.50 44.60
CA SER A 105 -9.42 -15.09 45.94
C SER A 105 -8.60 -14.12 46.78
#